data_AF-A0A1H9SC41-F1
#
_entry.id   AF-A0A1H9SC41-F1
#
_cell.length_a   1.000
_cell.length_b   1.000
_cell.length_c   1.000
_cell.angle_alpha   90.00
_cell.angle_beta   90.00
_cell.angle_gamma   90.00
#
_symmetry.space_group_name_H-M   'P 1'
#
loop_
_entity.id
_entity.type
_entity.pdbx_description
1 polymer ?
#
loop_
_entity_poly.entity_id
_entity_poly.type
_entity_poly.pdbx_seq_one_letter_code
_entity_poly.pdbx_strand_id
1 'polypeptide(L)'
;MDRAFRSLKNALDILEIFENRDIAFRCLTENIDTSTAMGKCMYQIRHAFSELERNLIRERTKAGMEAARQRGVKIGRPRKLSSCQIVHAQNLLQHQSDITPAQIADQFGVSPRTIYRALSQYANTNEGLLINAG
;
A
#
# COMPACT_ATOMS: atom_id res chain seq x y z
N MET A 1 -15.57 13.12 14.09
CA MET A 1 -16.24 11.85 13.71
C MET A 1 -15.32 10.81 13.05
N ASP A 2 -14.15 11.17 12.51
CA ASP A 2 -13.23 10.23 11.82
C ASP A 2 -12.70 9.03 12.62
N ARG A 3 -12.92 9.01 13.94
CA ARG A 3 -12.52 7.91 14.84
C ARG A 3 -13.70 7.01 15.27
N ALA A 4 -14.94 7.45 15.06
CA ALA A 4 -16.13 6.69 15.45
C ALA A 4 -16.46 5.60 14.42
N PHE A 5 -16.18 5.84 13.15
CA PHE A 5 -16.57 4.97 12.05
C PHE A 5 -15.42 4.76 11.06
N ARG A 6 -15.35 3.56 10.47
CA ARG A 6 -14.23 3.16 9.59
C ARG A 6 -14.37 3.68 8.15
N SER A 7 -15.59 4.01 7.72
CA SER A 7 -15.91 4.54 6.40
C SER A 7 -17.28 5.24 6.41
N LEU A 8 -17.62 5.98 5.34
CA LEU A 8 -18.95 6.59 5.18
C LEU A 8 -20.05 5.53 5.26
N LYS A 9 -19.94 4.49 4.43
CA LYS A 9 -20.88 3.38 4.40
C LYS A 9 -21.08 2.78 5.80
N ASN A 10 -19.98 2.46 6.50
CA ASN A 10 -20.03 1.92 7.85
C ASN A 10 -20.74 2.87 8.84
N ALA A 11 -20.56 4.18 8.68
CA ALA A 11 -21.18 5.19 9.52
C ALA A 11 -22.70 5.31 9.26
N LEU A 12 -23.13 5.19 8.01
CA LEU A 12 -24.54 5.17 7.62
C LEU A 12 -25.22 3.88 8.07
N ASP A 13 -24.59 2.73 7.83
CA ASP A 13 -25.08 1.41 8.24
C ASP A 13 -25.30 1.36 9.77
N ILE A 14 -24.35 1.88 10.56
CA ILE A 14 -24.48 1.88 12.03
C ILE A 14 -25.58 2.83 12.50
N LEU A 15 -25.73 3.99 11.87
CA LEU A 15 -26.82 4.91 12.22
C LEU A 15 -28.19 4.32 11.87
N GLU A 16 -28.33 3.61 10.76
CA GLU A 16 -29.57 2.93 10.41
C GLU A 16 -29.91 1.86 11.45
N ILE A 17 -28.92 1.12 11.96
CA ILE A 17 -29.10 0.18 13.08
C ILE A 17 -29.55 0.90 14.35
N PHE A 18 -29.02 2.09 14.64
CA PHE A 18 -29.42 2.88 15.80
C PHE A 18 -30.85 3.39 15.66
N GLU A 19 -31.23 3.90 14.49
CA GLU A 19 -32.58 4.37 14.20
C GLU A 19 -33.62 3.26 14.34
N ASN A 20 -33.36 2.08 13.78
CA ASN A 20 -34.23 0.91 13.89
C ASN A 20 -34.38 0.38 15.34
N ARG A 21 -33.58 0.89 16.28
CA ARG A 21 -33.59 0.53 17.70
C ARG A 21 -33.98 1.70 18.60
N ASP A 22 -34.45 2.81 18.04
CA ASP A 22 -34.76 4.05 18.76
C ASP A 22 -33.58 4.61 19.59
N ILE A 23 -32.34 4.42 19.09
CA ILE A 23 -31.12 4.92 19.72
C ILE A 23 -30.71 6.24 19.05
N ALA A 24 -30.60 7.31 19.84
CA ALA A 24 -30.08 8.59 19.37
C ALA A 24 -28.55 8.65 19.42
N PHE A 25 -27.91 9.16 18.36
CA PHE A 25 -26.48 9.43 18.32
C PHE A 25 -26.22 10.92 18.46
N ARG A 26 -25.34 11.28 19.41
CA ARG A 26 -24.96 12.67 19.65
C ARG A 26 -23.44 12.83 19.61
N CYS A 27 -22.97 13.67 18.71
CA CYS A 27 -21.56 14.04 18.61
C CYS A 27 -21.33 15.36 19.35
N LEU A 28 -20.73 15.30 20.54
CA LEU A 28 -20.49 16.49 21.39
C LEU A 28 -19.51 17.48 20.75
N THR A 29 -18.51 17.01 20.02
CA THR A 29 -17.48 17.85 19.41
C THR A 29 -17.99 18.63 18.20
N GLU A 30 -18.95 18.08 17.47
CA GLU A 30 -19.50 18.70 16.24
C GLU A 30 -20.92 19.24 16.46
N ASN A 31 -21.43 19.14 17.69
CA ASN A 31 -22.79 19.51 18.09
C ASN A 31 -23.86 18.95 17.15
N ILE A 32 -23.69 17.68 16.74
CA ILE A 32 -24.64 16.97 15.87
C ILE A 32 -25.51 16.07 16.74
N ASP A 33 -26.82 16.18 16.57
CA ASP A 33 -27.82 15.37 17.26
C ASP A 33 -28.74 14.69 16.24
N THR A 34 -28.54 13.38 16.03
CA THR A 34 -29.31 12.61 15.04
C THR A 34 -30.73 12.25 15.51
N SER A 35 -31.15 12.66 16.71
CA SER A 35 -32.56 12.58 17.11
C SER A 35 -33.45 13.55 16.34
N THR A 36 -32.85 14.58 15.71
CA THR A 36 -33.57 15.59 14.91
C THR A 36 -33.36 15.36 13.41
N ALA A 37 -34.36 15.69 12.59
CA ALA A 37 -34.24 15.63 11.13
C ALA A 37 -33.08 16.49 10.59
N MET A 38 -32.88 17.68 11.18
CA MET A 38 -31.77 18.57 10.83
C MET A 38 -30.42 17.94 11.15
N GLY A 39 -30.26 17.35 12.35
CA GLY A 39 -29.01 16.70 12.73
C GLY A 39 -28.70 15.46 11.89
N LYS A 40 -29.70 14.69 11.46
CA LYS A 40 -29.52 13.60 10.48
C LYS A 40 -29.03 14.12 9.13
N CYS A 41 -29.62 15.19 8.61
CA CYS A 41 -29.19 15.82 7.36
C CYS A 41 -27.74 16.35 7.46
N MET A 42 -27.44 17.11 8.52
CA MET A 42 -26.09 17.65 8.76
C MET A 42 -25.05 16.55 8.92
N TYR A 43 -25.41 15.46 9.59
CA TYR A 43 -24.56 14.28 9.67
C TYR A 43 -24.22 13.75 8.28
N GLN A 44 -25.23 13.48 7.44
CA GLN A 44 -25.04 12.93 6.09
C GLN A 44 -24.16 13.85 5.22
N ILE A 45 -24.42 15.15 5.24
CA ILE A 45 -23.62 16.15 4.50
C ILE A 45 -22.17 16.11 4.98
N ARG A 46 -21.93 16.18 6.29
CA ARG A 46 -20.57 16.17 6.87
C ARG A 46 -19.80 14.92 6.47
N HIS A 47 -20.52 13.80 6.45
CA HIS A 47 -20.01 12.50 6.06
C HIS A 47 -19.63 12.43 4.58
N ALA A 48 -20.46 12.99 3.69
CA ALA A 48 -20.15 13.12 2.27
C ALA A 48 -18.92 14.01 2.03
N PHE A 49 -18.81 15.15 2.73
CA PHE A 49 -17.61 16.01 2.67
C PHE A 49 -16.35 15.28 3.13
N SER A 50 -16.43 14.51 4.22
CA SER A 50 -15.29 13.74 4.73
C SER A 50 -14.82 12.68 3.72
N GLU A 51 -15.74 12.08 2.95
CA GLU A 51 -15.38 11.16 1.87
C GLU A 51 -14.72 11.89 0.69
N LEU A 52 -15.29 13.02 0.27
CA LEU A 52 -14.73 13.86 -0.79
C LEU A 52 -13.28 14.25 -0.46
N GLU A 53 -13.01 14.75 0.75
CA GLU A 53 -11.67 15.11 1.19
C GLU A 53 -10.68 13.93 1.11
N ARG A 54 -11.09 12.74 1.58
CA ARG A 54 -10.26 11.53 1.49
C ARG A 54 -9.97 11.14 0.05
N ASN A 55 -10.97 11.23 -0.84
CA ASN A 55 -10.81 10.90 -2.25
C ASN A 55 -9.86 11.88 -2.95
N LEU A 56 -9.99 13.18 -2.71
CA LEU A 56 -9.08 14.20 -3.23
C LEU A 56 -7.62 13.99 -2.77
N ILE A 57 -7.41 13.61 -1.51
CA ILE A 57 -6.06 13.27 -1.00
C ILE A 57 -5.49 12.05 -1.74
N ARG A 58 -6.31 11.01 -1.95
CA ARG A 58 -5.89 9.80 -2.69
C ARG A 58 -5.56 10.12 -4.14
N GLU A 59 -6.39 10.90 -4.82
CA GLU A 59 -6.16 11.33 -6.21
C GLU A 59 -4.85 12.10 -6.34
N ARG A 60 -4.62 13.09 -5.47
CA ARG A 60 -3.38 13.86 -5.43
C ARG A 60 -2.16 12.97 -5.16
N THR A 61 -2.28 12.01 -4.26
CA THR A 61 -1.20 11.05 -3.95
C THR A 61 -0.89 10.17 -5.16
N LYS A 62 -1.91 9.67 -5.87
CA LYS A 62 -1.72 8.87 -7.09
C LYS A 62 -1.04 9.67 -8.19
N ALA A 63 -1.51 10.89 -8.44
CA ALA A 63 -0.90 11.79 -9.42
C ALA A 63 0.57 12.09 -9.07
N GLY A 64 0.87 12.34 -7.79
CA GLY A 64 2.25 12.54 -7.32
C GLY A 64 3.15 11.31 -7.51
N MET A 65 2.63 10.11 -7.23
CA MET A 65 3.34 8.86 -7.48
C MET A 65 3.59 8.63 -8.98
N GLU A 66 2.61 8.92 -9.83
CA GLU A 66 2.75 8.79 -11.28
C GLU A 66 3.80 9.74 -11.84
N ALA A 67 3.77 11.02 -11.46
CA ALA A 67 4.79 11.99 -11.82
C ALA A 67 6.19 11.57 -11.33
N ALA A 68 6.30 10.99 -10.13
CA ALA A 68 7.56 10.45 -9.64
C ALA A 68 8.06 9.26 -10.49
N ARG A 69 7.17 8.35 -10.92
CA ARG A 69 7.52 7.25 -11.84
C ARG A 69 8.00 7.77 -13.19
N GLN A 70 7.34 8.77 -13.76
CA GLN A 70 7.74 9.38 -15.03
C GLN A 70 9.13 10.03 -14.96
N ARG A 71 9.50 10.59 -13.79
CA ARG A 71 10.86 11.08 -13.51
C ARG A 71 11.88 9.96 -13.23
N GLY A 72 11.49 8.69 -13.31
CA GLY A 72 12.37 7.55 -13.06
C GLY A 72 12.61 7.22 -11.58
N VAL A 73 11.87 7.84 -10.65
CA VAL A 73 12.00 7.54 -9.22
C VAL A 73 11.48 6.13 -8.94
N LYS A 74 12.32 5.28 -8.35
CA LYS A 74 11.91 3.95 -7.87
C LYS A 74 11.10 4.08 -6.58
N ILE A 75 9.79 3.86 -6.69
CA ILE A 75 8.86 3.88 -5.55
C ILE A 75 8.82 2.52 -4.87
N GLY A 76 8.75 2.51 -3.54
CA GLY A 76 8.65 1.30 -2.72
C GLY A 76 9.93 0.97 -1.95
N ARG A 77 9.94 -0.20 -1.30
CA ARG A 77 11.08 -0.62 -0.47
C ARG A 77 12.32 -0.86 -1.35
N PRO A 78 13.49 -0.28 -1.01
CA PRO A 78 14.71 -0.53 -1.78
C PRO A 78 15.09 -2.01 -1.73
N ARG A 79 15.74 -2.49 -2.80
CA ARG A 79 16.31 -3.84 -2.84
C ARG A 79 17.43 -3.94 -1.81
N LYS A 80 17.50 -5.06 -1.10
CA LYS A 80 18.58 -5.33 -0.12
C LYS A 80 19.93 -5.66 -0.78
N LEU A 81 19.89 -6.14 -2.02
CA LEU A 81 21.08 -6.51 -2.79
C LEU A 81 21.25 -5.55 -3.97
N SER A 82 22.49 -5.11 -4.20
CA SER A 82 22.87 -4.36 -5.40
C SER A 82 22.90 -5.28 -6.63
N SER A 83 22.89 -4.69 -7.82
CA SER A 83 23.05 -5.44 -9.09
C SER A 83 24.36 -6.24 -9.10
N CYS A 84 25.47 -5.63 -8.65
CA CYS A 84 26.77 -6.30 -8.57
C CYS A 84 26.73 -7.50 -7.61
N GLN A 85 26.06 -7.37 -6.45
CA GLN A 85 25.91 -8.49 -5.51
C GLN A 85 25.08 -9.64 -6.09
N ILE A 86 24.04 -9.33 -6.88
CA ILE A 86 23.22 -10.34 -7.55
C ILE A 86 24.04 -11.10 -8.60
N VAL A 87 24.79 -10.38 -9.43
CA VAL A 87 25.70 -10.98 -10.42
C VAL A 87 26.78 -11.82 -9.74
N HIS A 88 27.35 -11.32 -8.64
CA HIS A 88 28.33 -12.07 -7.86
C HIS A 88 27.73 -13.36 -7.28
N ALA A 89 26.53 -13.30 -6.70
CA ALA A 89 25.82 -14.48 -6.20
C ALA A 89 25.54 -15.51 -7.30
N GLN A 90 25.17 -15.05 -8.51
CA GLN A 90 24.97 -15.94 -9.65
C GLN A 90 26.27 -16.62 -10.09
N ASN A 91 27.37 -15.87 -10.19
CA ASN A 91 28.67 -16.43 -10.56
C ASN A 91 29.17 -17.46 -9.54
N LEU A 92 28.97 -17.20 -8.23
CA LEU A 92 29.32 -18.16 -7.18
C LEU A 92 28.57 -19.48 -7.36
N LEU A 93 27.25 -19.42 -7.62
CA LEU A 93 26.44 -20.63 -7.84
C LEU A 93 26.78 -21.38 -9.15
N GLN A 94 27.29 -20.69 -10.16
CA GLN A 94 27.65 -21.31 -11.45
C GLN A 94 29.04 -21.96 -11.44
N HIS A 95 30.00 -21.35 -10.75
CA HIS A 95 31.40 -21.78 -10.79
C HIS A 95 31.86 -22.55 -9.56
N GLN A 96 31.10 -22.54 -8.47
CA GLN A 96 31.38 -23.31 -7.26
C GLN A 96 30.22 -24.27 -6.98
N SER A 97 30.45 -25.57 -7.22
CA SER A 97 29.44 -26.62 -6.98
C SER A 97 29.08 -26.79 -5.50
N ASP A 98 29.97 -26.37 -4.61
CA ASP A 98 29.89 -26.69 -3.18
C ASP A 98 29.25 -25.58 -2.35
N ILE A 99 28.96 -24.42 -2.96
CA ILE A 99 28.36 -23.28 -2.25
C ILE A 99 26.83 -23.31 -2.37
N THR A 100 26.16 -23.16 -1.22
CA THR A 100 24.69 -23.14 -1.16
C THR A 100 24.14 -21.71 -1.16
N PRO A 101 22.91 -21.49 -1.66
CA PRO A 101 22.24 -20.20 -1.56
C PRO A 101 22.09 -19.69 -0.11
N ALA A 102 22.07 -20.58 0.88
CA ALA A 102 22.01 -20.22 2.29
C ALA A 102 23.34 -19.60 2.78
N GLN A 103 24.47 -20.21 2.46
CA GLN A 103 25.79 -19.67 2.79
C GLN A 103 26.03 -18.31 2.13
N ILE A 104 25.60 -18.16 0.86
CA ILE A 104 25.66 -16.87 0.16
C ILE A 104 24.81 -15.82 0.86
N ALA A 105 23.61 -16.20 1.34
CA ALA A 105 22.72 -15.30 2.05
C ALA A 105 23.34 -14.78 3.35
N ASP A 106 23.99 -15.67 4.11
CA ASP A 106 24.72 -15.31 5.33
C ASP A 106 25.86 -14.35 5.02
N GLN A 107 26.61 -14.60 3.94
CA GLN A 107 27.71 -13.74 3.48
C GLN A 107 27.25 -12.30 3.18
N PHE A 108 26.05 -12.14 2.63
CA PHE A 108 25.45 -10.85 2.32
C PHE A 108 24.56 -10.28 3.43
N GLY A 109 24.41 -10.98 4.57
CA GLY A 109 23.54 -10.54 5.67
C GLY A 109 22.06 -10.46 5.31
N VAL A 110 21.60 -11.32 4.40
CA VAL A 110 20.19 -11.37 3.95
C VAL A 110 19.59 -12.74 4.18
N SER A 111 18.27 -12.85 4.12
CA SER A 111 17.63 -14.18 4.19
C SER A 111 17.86 -14.96 2.89
N PRO A 112 17.93 -16.30 2.93
CA PRO A 112 18.01 -17.13 1.72
C PRO A 112 16.89 -16.82 0.71
N ARG A 113 15.68 -16.51 1.21
CA ARG A 113 14.55 -16.07 0.39
C ARG A 113 14.82 -14.79 -0.40
N THR A 114 15.68 -13.91 0.12
CA THR A 114 16.12 -12.69 -0.58
C THR A 114 17.02 -13.02 -1.76
N ILE A 115 17.91 -14.02 -1.61
CA ILE A 115 18.76 -14.52 -2.71
C ILE A 115 17.90 -15.13 -3.82
N TYR A 116 17.03 -16.09 -3.49
CA TYR A 116 16.14 -16.71 -4.49
C TYR A 116 15.29 -15.68 -5.25
N ARG A 117 14.68 -14.74 -4.51
CA ARG A 117 13.87 -13.68 -5.12
C ARG A 117 14.71 -12.75 -6.01
N ALA A 118 15.93 -12.43 -5.62
CA ALA A 118 16.78 -11.54 -6.39
C ALA A 118 17.27 -12.20 -7.68
N LEU A 119 17.64 -13.48 -7.63
CA LEU A 119 18.06 -14.27 -8.80
C LEU A 119 16.91 -14.48 -9.78
N SER A 120 15.70 -14.84 -9.31
CA SER A 120 14.54 -15.01 -10.19
C SER A 120 14.13 -13.70 -10.88
N GLN A 121 14.15 -12.58 -10.15
CA GLN A 121 13.90 -11.27 -10.74
C GLN A 121 14.97 -10.84 -11.74
N TYR A 122 16.23 -11.21 -11.49
CA TYR A 122 17.33 -10.90 -12.41
C TYR A 122 17.23 -11.69 -13.71
N ALA A 123 16.95 -12.99 -13.66
CA ALA A 123 16.74 -13.83 -14.84
C ALA A 123 15.61 -13.28 -15.73
N ASN A 124 14.45 -12.99 -15.13
CA ASN A 124 13.29 -12.43 -15.86
C ASN A 124 13.58 -11.06 -16.50
N THR A 125 14.41 -10.24 -15.86
CA THR A 125 14.79 -8.93 -16.41
C THR A 125 15.74 -9.09 -17.59
N ASN A 126 16.65 -10.07 -17.55
CA ASN A 126 17.63 -10.32 -18.61
C ASN A 126 16.98 -10.95 -19.85
N GLU A 127 16.06 -11.91 -19.67
CA GLU A 127 15.30 -12.49 -20.79
C GLU A 127 14.45 -11.45 -21.51
N GLY A 128 13.78 -10.56 -20.77
CA GLY A 128 13.01 -9.46 -21.37
C GLY A 128 13.87 -8.44 -22.13
N LEU A 129 15.15 -8.28 -21.80
CA LEU A 129 16.06 -7.40 -22.51
C LEU A 129 16.54 -8.01 -23.84
N LEU A 130 16.75 -9.33 -23.87
CA LEU A 130 17.18 -10.05 -25.07
C LEU A 130 16.08 -10.16 -26.14
N ILE A 131 14.81 -10.25 -25.72
CA ILE A 131 13.66 -10.33 -26.65
C ILE A 131 13.38 -8.98 -27.34
N ASN A 132 13.72 -7.85 -26.73
CA ASN A 132 13.48 -6.51 -27.31
C ASN A 132 14.68 -5.96 -28.12
N ALA A 133 15.74 -6.76 -28.29
CA ALA A 133 16.98 -6.35 -28.97
C ALA A 133 17.20 -7.05 -30.34
N GLY A 134 16.21 -7.83 -30.81
CA GLY A 134 16.19 -8.44 -32.14
C GLY A 134 14.98 -7.96 -32.94
#